data_AF-A0A084VIP2-F1
#
_entry.id   AF-A0A084VIP2-F1
#
_cell.length_a   1.000
_cell.length_b   1.000
_cell.length_c   1.000
_cell.angle_alpha   90.00
_cell.angle_beta   90.00
_cell.angle_gamma   90.00
#
_symmetry.space_group_name_H-M   'P 1'
#
loop_
_entity.id
_entity.type
_entity.pdbx_description
1 polymer ?
#
loop_
_entity_poly.entity_id
_entity_poly.type
_entity_poly.pdbx_seq_one_letter_code
_entity_poly.pdbx_strand_id
1 'polypeptide(L)'
;MASANQFQIQEKQIDGRTVIEITGVQIVISDLFIHEVESKLKQSSAEEIRIIATECITIGADLKQTIWHGKNIVVLADWVTVSKSVTWDVSGADNDHVYSNNAGTDEGGDGMQGADGFPGESGGNVLILTSRIENAQYLTILSNGGKGSNGQDGGHGRDGENGVGINANDFFSKFPVTHHLLEAQEKFRLTQPLIALNALQKSLRHSGYDAPKLRQPT
;
A
#
# COMPACT_ATOMS: atom_id res chain seq x y z
N MET A 1 34.48 10.65 -47.44
CA MET A 1 35.31 10.08 -46.35
C MET A 1 34.40 9.93 -45.16
N ALA A 2 34.10 8.70 -44.75
CA ALA A 2 33.27 8.45 -43.57
C ALA A 2 34.07 8.84 -42.33
N SER A 3 33.68 9.94 -41.68
CA SER A 3 34.15 10.27 -40.34
C SER A 3 33.69 9.13 -39.42
N ALA A 4 34.63 8.34 -38.92
CA ALA A 4 34.35 7.46 -37.79
C ALA A 4 33.79 8.36 -36.68
N ASN A 5 32.60 8.03 -36.15
CA ASN A 5 32.05 8.73 -35.00
C ASN A 5 33.06 8.60 -33.86
N GLN A 6 33.84 9.66 -33.61
CA GLN A 6 34.85 9.71 -32.58
C GLN A 6 34.16 10.10 -31.26
N PHE A 7 33.49 9.12 -30.66
CA PHE A 7 33.07 9.23 -29.26
C PHE A 7 33.93 8.31 -28.40
N GLN A 8 34.00 8.63 -27.11
CA GLN A 8 34.64 7.80 -26.10
C GLN A 8 33.56 7.32 -25.14
N ILE A 9 33.55 6.03 -24.82
CA ILE A 9 32.69 5.45 -23.79
C ILE A 9 33.58 5.13 -22.58
N GLN A 10 33.19 5.62 -21.41
CA GLN A 10 33.86 5.35 -20.14
C GLN A 10 32.84 4.97 -19.08
N GLU A 11 33.21 4.05 -18.21
CA GLU A 11 32.44 3.71 -17.02
C GLU A 11 33.09 4.38 -15.80
N LYS A 12 32.32 5.13 -15.04
CA LYS A 12 32.79 5.97 -13.94
C LYS A 12 31.98 5.70 -12.68
N GLN A 13 32.61 5.94 -11.54
CA GLN A 13 31.92 6.02 -10.25
C GLN A 13 31.72 7.50 -9.92
N ILE A 14 30.46 7.93 -9.80
CA ILE A 14 30.08 9.32 -9.50
C ILE A 14 29.09 9.28 -8.35
N ASP A 15 29.45 9.90 -7.22
CA ASP A 15 28.61 9.95 -6.01
C ASP A 15 28.14 8.55 -5.53
N GLY A 16 29.01 7.54 -5.65
CA GLY A 16 28.72 6.16 -5.29
C GLY A 16 27.85 5.39 -6.28
N ARG A 17 27.57 5.96 -7.46
CA ARG A 17 26.78 5.35 -8.53
C ARG A 17 27.66 5.03 -9.74
N THR A 18 27.42 3.88 -10.36
CA THR A 18 28.03 3.54 -11.65
C THR A 18 27.33 4.31 -12.78
N VAL A 19 28.12 5.05 -13.55
CA VAL A 19 27.66 5.87 -14.68
C VAL A 19 28.43 5.49 -15.93
N ILE A 20 27.73 5.28 -17.04
CA ILE A 20 28.37 5.20 -18.37
C ILE A 20 28.34 6.60 -18.98
N GLU A 21 29.52 7.19 -19.18
CA GLU A 21 29.68 8.49 -19.80
C GLU A 21 30.22 8.33 -21.22
N ILE A 22 29.52 8.96 -22.17
CA ILE A 22 29.79 8.91 -23.60
C ILE A 22 30.04 10.33 -24.05
N THR A 23 31.27 10.65 -24.46
CA THR A 23 31.68 12.01 -24.83
C THR A 23 32.12 12.09 -26.28
N GLY A 24 31.75 13.16 -26.98
CA GLY A 24 32.17 13.41 -28.37
C GLY A 24 31.99 14.87 -28.78
N VAL A 25 32.35 15.20 -30.01
CA VAL A 25 32.05 16.53 -30.59
C VAL A 25 30.64 16.55 -31.16
N GLN A 26 30.36 15.58 -32.02
CA GLN A 26 29.04 15.30 -32.60
C GLN A 26 28.72 13.83 -32.37
N ILE A 27 27.54 13.53 -31.85
CA ILE A 27 27.11 12.14 -31.57
C ILE A 27 25.82 11.86 -32.30
N VAL A 28 25.79 10.77 -33.07
CA VAL A 28 24.57 10.25 -33.69
C VAL A 28 24.12 9.01 -32.93
N ILE A 29 23.01 9.14 -32.21
CA ILE A 29 22.33 8.04 -31.52
C ILE A 29 21.57 7.24 -32.58
N SER A 30 22.30 6.34 -33.23
CA SER A 30 21.83 5.41 -34.26
C SER A 30 21.71 3.99 -33.69
N ASP A 31 21.11 3.06 -34.44
CA ASP A 31 20.99 1.66 -34.00
C ASP A 31 22.36 1.01 -33.73
N LEU A 32 23.40 1.38 -34.49
CA LEU A 32 24.77 0.91 -34.26
C LEU A 32 25.34 1.46 -32.94
N PHE A 33 25.12 2.74 -32.67
CA PHE A 33 25.52 3.38 -31.42
C PHE A 33 24.81 2.71 -30.23
N ILE A 34 23.49 2.52 -30.33
CA ILE A 34 22.70 1.87 -29.27
C ILE A 34 23.19 0.45 -29.02
N HIS A 35 23.47 -0.34 -30.06
CA HIS A 35 23.99 -1.69 -29.89
C HIS A 35 25.33 -1.72 -29.11
N GLU A 36 26.23 -0.76 -29.37
CA GLU A 36 27.50 -0.64 -28.65
C GLU A 36 27.27 -0.30 -27.16
N VAL A 37 26.39 0.67 -26.88
CA VAL A 37 26.05 1.07 -25.51
C VAL A 37 25.34 -0.05 -24.75
N GLU A 38 24.39 -0.73 -25.38
CA GLU A 38 23.67 -1.87 -24.79
C GLU A 38 24.61 -3.05 -24.49
N SER A 39 25.62 -3.28 -25.34
CA SER A 39 26.64 -4.30 -25.10
C SER A 39 27.45 -3.98 -23.84
N LYS A 40 27.71 -2.69 -23.57
CA LYS A 40 28.37 -2.23 -22.35
C LYS A 40 27.44 -2.30 -21.13
N LEU A 41 26.16 -1.91 -21.28
CA LEU A 41 25.15 -1.99 -20.22
C LEU A 41 24.95 -3.42 -19.70
N LYS A 42 24.95 -4.42 -20.59
CA LYS A 42 24.86 -5.84 -20.20
C LYS A 42 26.00 -6.33 -19.30
N GLN A 43 27.12 -5.60 -19.25
CA GLN A 43 28.32 -5.93 -18.47
C GLN A 43 28.51 -4.97 -17.28
N SER A 44 27.58 -4.04 -17.05
CA SER A 44 27.71 -2.98 -16.07
C SER A 44 26.48 -2.94 -15.16
N SER A 45 26.67 -2.48 -13.92
CA SER A 45 25.58 -2.14 -13.00
C SER A 45 25.10 -0.70 -13.17
N ALA A 46 25.49 0.00 -14.24
CA ALA A 46 25.13 1.38 -14.46
C ALA A 46 23.61 1.61 -14.44
N GLU A 47 23.22 2.59 -13.63
CA GLU A 47 21.85 3.09 -13.55
C GLU A 47 21.68 4.39 -14.33
N GLU A 48 22.78 5.03 -14.72
CA GLU A 48 22.79 6.32 -15.42
C GLU A 48 23.73 6.29 -16.63
N ILE A 49 23.23 6.81 -17.75
CA ILE A 49 23.98 6.97 -19.00
C ILE A 49 24.01 8.46 -19.32
N ARG A 50 25.22 9.02 -19.49
CA ARG A 50 25.44 10.41 -19.88
C ARG A 50 25.97 10.47 -21.30
N ILE A 51 25.26 11.12 -22.19
CA ILE A 51 25.67 11.37 -23.57
C ILE A 51 25.96 12.85 -23.70
N ILE A 52 27.24 13.19 -23.83
CA ILE A 52 27.74 14.56 -23.80
C ILE A 52 28.43 14.86 -25.13
N ALA A 53 27.86 15.81 -25.88
CA ALA A 53 28.48 16.34 -27.08
C ALA A 53 28.84 17.82 -26.89
N THR A 54 29.97 18.27 -27.43
CA THR A 54 30.31 19.70 -27.37
C THR A 54 29.51 20.53 -28.36
N GLU A 55 29.08 19.95 -29.49
CA GLU A 55 28.29 20.64 -30.51
C GLU A 55 26.87 20.07 -30.59
N CYS A 56 26.70 18.88 -31.18
CA CYS A 56 25.37 18.37 -31.48
C CYS A 56 25.16 16.89 -31.17
N ILE A 57 23.91 16.56 -30.80
CA ILE A 57 23.43 15.19 -30.69
C ILE A 57 22.27 15.00 -31.68
N THR A 58 22.38 14.00 -32.55
CA THR A 58 21.28 13.58 -33.42
C THR A 58 20.63 12.32 -32.86
N ILE A 59 19.36 12.42 -32.47
CA ILE A 59 18.57 11.28 -32.01
C ILE A 59 17.93 10.60 -33.23
N GLY A 60 18.25 9.32 -33.42
CA GLY A 60 17.80 8.53 -34.56
C GLY A 60 17.61 7.05 -34.27
N ALA A 61 17.48 6.67 -33.00
CA ALA A 61 17.22 5.30 -32.58
C ALA A 61 16.33 5.25 -31.34
N ASP A 62 15.58 4.16 -31.23
CA ASP A 62 14.72 3.85 -30.11
C ASP A 62 15.53 3.27 -28.94
N LEU A 63 15.05 3.51 -27.72
CA LEU A 63 15.52 2.82 -26.52
C LEU A 63 14.40 1.91 -26.05
N LYS A 64 14.65 0.61 -26.07
CA LYS A 64 13.62 -0.38 -25.74
C LYS A 64 13.65 -0.72 -24.26
N GLN A 65 12.48 -0.70 -23.63
CA GLN A 65 12.29 -1.01 -22.20
C GLN A 65 12.95 -2.32 -21.78
N THR A 66 12.98 -3.33 -22.65
CA THR A 66 13.64 -4.62 -22.40
C THR A 66 15.11 -4.53 -21.97
N ILE A 67 15.79 -3.44 -22.30
CA ILE A 67 17.20 -3.19 -21.93
C ILE A 67 17.36 -1.91 -21.11
N TRP A 68 16.52 -0.91 -21.37
CA TRP A 68 16.64 0.43 -20.81
C TRP A 68 15.71 0.68 -19.61
N HIS A 69 14.97 -0.34 -19.14
CA HIS A 69 14.11 -0.22 -17.97
C HIS A 69 14.85 0.35 -16.76
N GLY A 70 14.22 1.31 -16.08
CA GLY A 70 14.77 1.95 -14.87
C GLY A 70 16.02 2.82 -15.10
N LYS A 71 16.54 2.95 -16.32
CA LYS A 71 17.79 3.68 -16.58
C LYS A 71 17.57 5.19 -16.70
N ASN A 72 18.43 5.94 -16.01
CA ASN A 72 18.51 7.38 -16.14
C ASN A 72 19.36 7.76 -17.35
N ILE A 73 18.88 8.72 -18.14
CA ILE A 73 19.55 9.21 -19.34
C ILE A 73 19.76 10.71 -19.20
N VAL A 74 20.99 11.15 -19.37
CA VAL A 74 21.36 12.55 -19.44
C VAL A 74 21.93 12.85 -20.81
N VAL A 75 21.37 13.83 -21.49
CA VAL A 75 21.84 14.33 -22.79
C VAL A 75 22.30 15.76 -22.58
N LEU A 76 23.55 16.05 -22.94
CA LEU A 76 24.13 17.39 -22.87
C LEU A 76 24.75 17.75 -24.22
N ALA A 77 24.25 18.79 -24.86
CA ALA A 77 24.80 19.31 -26.12
C ALA A 77 24.39 20.76 -26.36
N ASP A 78 25.11 21.50 -27.20
CA ASP A 78 24.61 22.83 -27.62
C ASP A 78 23.33 22.69 -28.46
N TRP A 79 23.30 21.74 -29.40
CA TRP A 79 22.14 21.47 -30.26
C TRP A 79 21.68 20.00 -30.17
N VAL A 80 20.37 19.74 -30.07
CA VAL A 80 19.80 18.39 -30.30
C VAL A 80 18.85 18.36 -31.50
N THR A 81 19.00 17.41 -32.43
CA THR A 81 18.05 17.19 -33.55
C THR A 81 17.46 15.79 -33.47
N VAL A 82 16.14 15.68 -33.60
CA VAL A 82 15.46 14.39 -33.73
C VAL A 82 15.24 14.11 -35.23
N SER A 83 15.90 13.09 -35.75
CA SER A 83 15.96 12.81 -37.20
C SER A 83 14.77 12.04 -37.75
N LYS A 84 14.06 11.29 -36.90
CA LYS A 84 12.85 10.52 -37.23
C LYS A 84 12.02 10.31 -35.96
N SER A 85 10.79 9.83 -36.10
CA SER A 85 10.00 9.40 -34.93
C SER A 85 10.73 8.29 -34.17
N VAL A 86 10.97 8.53 -32.89
CA VAL A 86 11.70 7.64 -31.98
C VAL A 86 11.03 7.63 -30.60
N THR A 87 11.10 6.49 -29.94
CA THR A 87 10.61 6.29 -28.58
C THR A 87 11.76 5.88 -27.68
N TRP A 88 11.93 6.62 -26.59
CA TRP A 88 12.83 6.30 -25.51
C TRP A 88 12.02 5.77 -24.34
N ASP A 89 11.99 4.45 -24.18
CA ASP A 89 11.24 3.79 -23.12
C ASP A 89 12.20 3.34 -22.01
N VAL A 90 12.20 4.12 -20.93
CA VAL A 90 12.96 3.89 -19.70
C VAL A 90 12.03 3.47 -18.56
N SER A 91 10.79 3.07 -18.85
CA SER A 91 9.83 2.62 -17.84
C SER A 91 10.38 1.43 -17.05
N GLY A 92 10.03 1.34 -15.76
CA GLY A 92 10.47 0.25 -14.91
C GLY A 92 9.93 -1.10 -15.38
N ALA A 93 10.65 -2.17 -15.05
CA ALA A 93 10.17 -3.53 -15.23
C ALA A 93 9.04 -3.88 -14.24
N ASP A 94 8.02 -4.58 -14.74
CA ASP A 94 6.99 -5.18 -13.91
C ASP A 94 7.58 -6.29 -13.03
N ASN A 95 6.96 -6.54 -11.88
CA ASN A 95 7.25 -7.69 -11.06
C ASN A 95 6.17 -8.76 -11.27
N ASP A 96 6.56 -9.87 -11.86
CA ASP A 96 5.68 -10.99 -12.21
C ASP A 96 5.70 -12.11 -11.16
N HIS A 97 6.13 -11.83 -9.93
CA HIS A 97 6.12 -12.82 -8.87
C HIS A 97 4.70 -13.40 -8.67
N VAL A 98 4.61 -14.73 -8.71
CA VAL A 98 3.36 -15.46 -8.47
C VAL A 98 3.54 -16.43 -7.33
N TYR A 99 2.66 -16.34 -6.34
CA TYR A 99 2.55 -17.35 -5.30
C TYR A 99 1.85 -18.59 -5.86
N SER A 100 2.50 -19.75 -5.75
CA SER A 100 1.96 -21.02 -6.26
C SER A 100 0.82 -21.59 -5.42
N ASN A 101 0.72 -21.17 -4.16
CA ASN A 101 -0.27 -21.64 -3.18
C ASN A 101 -0.79 -20.47 -2.35
N ASN A 102 -1.95 -20.63 -1.73
CA ASN A 102 -2.42 -19.74 -0.66
C ASN A 102 -1.56 -19.90 0.61
N ALA A 103 -1.77 -19.03 1.59
CA ALA A 103 -1.00 -19.03 2.83
C ALA A 103 -1.14 -20.32 3.67
N GLY A 104 -2.16 -21.15 3.43
CA GLY A 104 -2.43 -22.35 4.21
C GLY A 104 -3.15 -22.09 5.54
N THR A 105 -3.35 -23.14 6.32
CA THR A 105 -4.07 -23.11 7.60
C THR A 105 -3.10 -23.38 8.74
N ASP A 106 -3.27 -22.72 9.88
CA ASP A 106 -2.44 -22.95 11.07
C ASP A 106 -2.85 -24.23 11.84
N GLU A 107 -2.13 -24.55 12.92
CA GLU A 107 -2.41 -25.72 13.75
C GLU A 107 -3.78 -25.66 14.47
N GLY A 108 -4.35 -24.45 14.62
CA GLY A 108 -5.67 -24.22 15.21
C GLY A 108 -6.83 -24.41 14.23
N GLY A 109 -6.53 -24.58 12.94
CA GLY A 109 -7.54 -24.64 11.88
C GLY A 109 -7.94 -23.27 11.35
N ASP A 110 -7.24 -22.19 11.71
CA ASP A 110 -7.53 -20.84 11.23
C ASP A 110 -6.69 -20.52 9.97
N GLY A 111 -7.26 -19.74 9.04
CA GLY A 111 -6.59 -19.38 7.80
C GLY A 111 -5.43 -18.41 8.05
N MET A 112 -4.24 -18.72 7.53
CA MET A 112 -3.06 -17.87 7.70
C MET A 112 -3.13 -16.62 6.80
N GLN A 113 -2.46 -15.55 7.22
CA GLN A 113 -2.34 -14.34 6.40
C GLN A 113 -1.42 -14.58 5.19
N GLY A 114 -1.83 -14.13 4.01
CA GLY A 114 -0.99 -14.15 2.81
C GLY A 114 0.15 -13.14 2.88
N ALA A 115 1.27 -13.46 2.22
CA ALA A 115 2.38 -12.54 2.02
C ALA A 115 2.02 -11.38 1.06
N ASP A 116 2.66 -10.22 1.26
CA ASP A 116 2.50 -9.06 0.39
C ASP A 116 3.07 -9.31 -1.02
N GLY A 117 2.55 -8.59 -2.01
CA GLY A 117 3.11 -8.59 -3.37
C GLY A 117 4.48 -7.90 -3.42
N PHE A 118 5.25 -8.19 -4.46
CA PHE A 118 6.53 -7.55 -4.70
C PHE A 118 6.35 -6.25 -5.49
N PRO A 119 7.10 -5.19 -5.17
CA PRO A 119 7.03 -3.95 -5.91
C PRO A 119 7.57 -4.11 -7.33
N GLY A 120 6.99 -3.37 -8.28
CA GLY A 120 7.58 -3.16 -9.60
C GLY A 120 8.76 -2.18 -9.52
N GLU A 121 9.57 -2.15 -10.56
CA GLU A 121 10.72 -1.25 -10.62
C GLU A 121 10.28 0.21 -10.85
N SER A 122 11.08 1.17 -10.40
CA SER A 122 10.85 2.58 -10.73
C SER A 122 11.18 2.86 -12.21
N GLY A 123 10.47 3.80 -12.82
CA GLY A 123 10.85 4.33 -14.13
C GLY A 123 12.15 5.14 -14.05
N GLY A 124 12.98 5.02 -15.09
CA GLY A 124 14.18 5.83 -15.26
C GLY A 124 13.83 7.26 -15.69
N ASN A 125 14.74 8.20 -15.47
CA ASN A 125 14.53 9.61 -15.79
C ASN A 125 15.27 10.02 -17.06
N VAL A 126 14.73 10.97 -17.82
CA VAL A 126 15.42 11.56 -18.98
C VAL A 126 15.60 13.06 -18.77
N LEU A 127 16.85 13.52 -18.81
CA LEU A 127 17.20 14.93 -18.77
C LEU A 127 17.92 15.32 -20.06
N ILE A 128 17.39 16.29 -20.79
CA ILE A 128 18.04 16.86 -21.97
C ILE A 128 18.36 18.32 -21.68
N LEU A 129 19.66 18.63 -21.58
CA LEU A 129 20.19 19.97 -21.37
C LEU A 129 20.81 20.46 -22.68
N THR A 130 20.17 21.44 -23.30
CA THR A 130 20.60 21.98 -24.59
C THR A 130 20.07 23.39 -24.83
N SER A 131 20.68 24.14 -25.76
CA SER A 131 20.20 25.48 -26.11
C SER A 131 18.97 25.43 -27.01
N ARG A 132 18.80 24.34 -27.79
CA ARG A 132 17.63 24.10 -28.64
C ARG A 132 17.47 22.64 -29.03
N ILE A 133 16.21 22.23 -29.23
CA ILE A 133 15.83 20.92 -29.77
C ILE A 133 15.06 21.12 -31.07
N GLU A 134 15.56 20.52 -32.15
CA GLU A 134 14.92 20.47 -33.46
C GLU A 134 14.05 19.22 -33.58
N ASN A 135 12.84 19.39 -34.12
CA ASN A 135 11.87 18.31 -34.31
C ASN A 135 11.51 17.54 -33.03
N ALA A 136 11.43 18.24 -31.89
CA ALA A 136 11.13 17.63 -30.59
C ALA A 136 9.84 16.78 -30.59
N GLN A 137 8.86 17.12 -31.44
CA GLN A 137 7.61 16.36 -31.59
C GLN A 137 7.80 14.92 -32.10
N TYR A 138 8.99 14.58 -32.61
CA TYR A 138 9.33 13.22 -33.05
C TYR A 138 9.96 12.37 -31.94
N LEU A 139 10.23 12.93 -30.77
CA LEU A 139 10.74 12.19 -29.62
C LEU A 139 9.60 11.93 -28.62
N THR A 140 9.33 10.65 -28.37
CA THR A 140 8.45 10.21 -27.28
C THR A 140 9.30 9.63 -26.16
N ILE A 141 9.06 10.04 -24.91
CA ILE A 141 9.72 9.49 -23.73
C ILE A 141 8.66 8.78 -22.88
N LEU A 142 8.90 7.51 -22.54
CA LEU A 142 8.08 6.71 -21.63
C LEU A 142 8.90 6.44 -20.36
N SER A 143 8.34 6.80 -19.21
CA SER A 143 9.00 6.74 -17.90
C SER A 143 7.96 6.39 -16.83
N ASN A 144 7.29 5.25 -17.02
CA ASN A 144 6.31 4.77 -16.04
C ASN A 144 7.00 3.89 -15.01
N GLY A 145 6.46 3.83 -13.80
CA GLY A 145 6.82 2.76 -12.86
C GLY A 145 6.29 1.41 -13.38
N GLY A 146 7.03 0.34 -13.11
CA GLY A 146 6.59 -1.03 -13.33
C GLY A 146 5.46 -1.40 -12.38
N LYS A 147 4.60 -2.30 -12.83
CA LYS A 147 3.51 -2.86 -12.04
C LYS A 147 4.07 -3.80 -10.97
N GLY A 148 3.62 -3.64 -9.73
CA GLY A 148 3.88 -4.62 -8.67
C GLY A 148 3.12 -5.93 -8.89
N SER A 149 3.64 -7.00 -8.30
CA SER A 149 2.97 -8.30 -8.30
C SER A 149 1.75 -8.28 -7.38
N ASN A 150 0.86 -9.25 -7.56
CA ASN A 150 -0.20 -9.49 -6.59
C ASN A 150 0.41 -10.05 -5.29
N GLY A 151 -0.27 -9.79 -4.16
CA GLY A 151 0.00 -10.53 -2.92
C GLY A 151 -0.50 -11.96 -3.00
N GLN A 152 -0.09 -12.76 -2.02
CA GLN A 152 -0.58 -14.12 -1.83
C GLN A 152 -2.00 -14.10 -1.27
N ASP A 153 -2.85 -15.01 -1.74
CA ASP A 153 -4.15 -15.23 -1.13
C ASP A 153 -4.01 -15.77 0.30
N GLY A 154 -4.87 -15.29 1.20
CA GLY A 154 -4.98 -15.82 2.55
C GLY A 154 -5.39 -17.30 2.58
N GLY A 155 -5.12 -17.94 3.71
CA GLY A 155 -5.50 -19.32 3.99
C GLY A 155 -6.98 -19.53 4.23
N HIS A 156 -7.41 -20.79 4.18
CA HIS A 156 -8.77 -21.16 4.55
C HIS A 156 -8.88 -21.35 6.06
N GLY A 157 -9.87 -20.69 6.68
CA GLY A 157 -10.25 -20.96 8.06
C GLY A 157 -11.21 -22.13 8.17
N ARG A 158 -11.36 -22.65 9.38
CA ARG A 158 -12.33 -23.69 9.73
C ARG A 158 -13.77 -23.18 9.67
N ASP A 159 -14.67 -24.08 9.33
CA ASP A 159 -16.10 -23.84 9.43
C ASP A 159 -16.50 -23.63 10.91
N GLY A 160 -17.50 -22.77 11.13
CA GLY A 160 -18.08 -22.59 12.46
C GLY A 160 -18.80 -23.84 12.95
N GLU A 161 -18.86 -24.02 14.27
CA GLU A 161 -19.65 -25.11 14.86
C GLU A 161 -21.15 -24.83 14.69
N ASN A 162 -21.92 -25.87 14.37
CA ASN A 162 -23.38 -25.77 14.38
C ASN A 162 -23.87 -25.43 15.79
N GLY A 163 -24.79 -24.48 15.88
CA GLY A 163 -25.44 -24.15 17.15
C GLY A 163 -26.17 -25.38 17.72
N VAL A 164 -25.92 -25.70 18.98
CA VAL A 164 -26.65 -26.75 19.70
C VAL A 164 -27.80 -26.08 20.46
N GLY A 165 -29.04 -26.49 20.15
CA GLY A 165 -30.20 -26.08 20.94
C GLY A 165 -30.07 -26.56 22.38
N ILE A 166 -30.52 -25.75 23.34
CA ILE A 166 -30.52 -26.13 24.75
C ILE A 166 -31.73 -27.05 25.01
N ASN A 167 -31.51 -28.22 25.60
CA ASN A 167 -32.59 -29.00 26.18
C ASN A 167 -32.94 -28.46 27.58
N ALA A 168 -34.05 -28.92 28.16
CA ALA A 168 -34.51 -28.43 29.47
C ALA A 168 -33.45 -28.60 30.58
N ASN A 169 -32.69 -29.70 30.58
CA ASN A 169 -31.64 -29.95 31.58
C ASN A 169 -30.45 -28.99 31.39
N ASP A 170 -30.08 -28.69 30.14
CA ASP A 170 -29.03 -27.71 29.81
C ASP A 170 -29.46 -26.28 30.12
N PHE A 171 -30.76 -25.97 30.01
CA PHE A 171 -31.31 -24.67 30.39
C PHE A 171 -31.12 -24.43 31.90
N PHE A 172 -31.50 -25.38 32.75
CA PHE A 172 -31.36 -25.23 34.21
C PHE A 172 -29.90 -25.21 34.69
N SER A 173 -28.98 -25.86 33.98
CA SER A 173 -27.57 -25.89 34.35
C SER A 173 -26.80 -24.64 33.90
N LYS A 174 -27.06 -24.15 32.68
CA LYS A 174 -26.38 -22.95 32.12
C LYS A 174 -27.05 -21.64 32.55
N PHE A 175 -28.35 -21.68 32.82
CA PHE A 175 -29.15 -20.60 33.38
C PHE A 175 -29.73 -21.06 34.71
N PRO A 176 -28.90 -21.23 35.75
CA PRO A 176 -29.40 -21.58 37.07
C PRO A 176 -30.43 -20.53 37.45
N VAL A 177 -31.66 -20.99 37.71
CA VAL A 177 -32.71 -20.14 38.27
C VAL A 177 -32.07 -19.47 39.46
N THR A 178 -32.06 -18.14 39.48
CA THR A 178 -31.55 -17.34 40.59
C THR A 178 -32.42 -17.66 41.81
N HIS A 179 -32.12 -18.77 42.47
CA HIS A 179 -32.86 -19.27 43.62
C HIS A 179 -32.62 -18.39 44.86
N HIS A 180 -31.85 -17.30 44.70
CA HIS A 180 -31.72 -16.23 45.68
C HIS A 180 -32.73 -15.08 45.52
N LEU A 181 -33.58 -15.06 44.48
CA LEU A 181 -34.59 -14.00 44.31
C LEU A 181 -35.95 -14.34 44.91
N LEU A 182 -36.29 -15.63 45.04
CA LEU A 182 -37.56 -16.06 45.66
C LEU A 182 -37.49 -16.07 47.19
N GLU A 183 -36.36 -16.48 47.79
CA GLU A 183 -36.19 -16.41 49.25
C GLU A 183 -36.05 -14.96 49.77
N ALA A 184 -35.51 -14.05 48.97
CA ALA A 184 -35.42 -12.63 49.31
C ALA A 184 -36.77 -11.90 49.23
N GLN A 185 -37.68 -12.33 48.34
CA GLN A 185 -39.00 -11.69 48.17
C GLN A 185 -40.03 -12.14 49.21
N GLU A 186 -39.97 -13.37 49.73
CA GLU A 186 -40.88 -13.80 50.81
C GLU A 186 -40.56 -13.14 52.16
N LYS A 187 -39.27 -12.93 52.49
CA LYS A 187 -38.87 -12.21 53.72
C LYS A 187 -39.20 -10.72 53.68
N PHE A 188 -39.28 -10.10 52.50
CA PHE A 188 -39.60 -8.68 52.34
C PHE A 188 -41.12 -8.40 52.36
N ARG A 189 -41.97 -9.39 52.06
CA ARG A 189 -43.43 -9.19 51.94
C ARG A 189 -44.24 -9.27 53.24
N LEU A 190 -43.68 -9.71 54.37
CA LEU A 190 -44.42 -9.84 55.64
C LEU A 190 -43.95 -8.93 56.77
N THR A 191 -42.77 -8.31 56.67
CA THR A 191 -42.17 -7.56 57.79
C THR A 191 -42.51 -6.07 57.80
N GLN A 192 -42.62 -5.42 56.64
CA GLN A 192 -42.89 -3.98 56.57
C GLN A 192 -44.33 -3.56 56.99
N PRO A 193 -45.42 -4.25 56.57
CA PRO A 193 -46.77 -3.86 56.97
C PRO A 193 -47.02 -4.06 58.47
N LEU A 194 -46.43 -5.09 59.08
CA LEU A 194 -46.62 -5.40 60.50
C LEU A 194 -45.89 -4.39 61.42
N ILE A 195 -44.72 -3.90 61.01
CA ILE A 195 -43.99 -2.85 61.71
C ILE A 195 -44.71 -1.50 61.57
N ALA A 196 -45.24 -1.20 60.38
CA ALA A 196 -46.02 0.02 60.14
C ALA A 196 -47.34 0.03 60.94
N LEU A 197 -48.06 -1.10 61.02
CA LEU A 197 -49.31 -1.22 61.79
C LEU A 197 -49.07 -1.08 63.30
N ASN A 198 -47.99 -1.67 63.83
CA ASN A 198 -47.61 -1.54 65.25
C ASN A 198 -47.15 -0.11 65.61
N ALA A 199 -46.46 0.58 64.69
CA ALA A 199 -46.08 1.99 64.88
C ALA A 199 -47.30 2.92 64.87
N LEU A 200 -48.28 2.67 63.98
CA LEU A 200 -49.54 3.41 63.91
C LEU A 200 -50.39 3.22 65.18
N GLN A 201 -50.49 1.99 65.69
CA GLN A 201 -51.21 1.71 66.95
C GLN A 201 -50.55 2.31 68.19
N LYS A 202 -49.22 2.48 68.21
CA LYS A 202 -48.49 3.20 69.29
C LYS A 202 -48.66 4.71 69.20
N SER A 203 -48.67 5.28 67.99
CA SER A 203 -48.85 6.71 67.72
C SER A 203 -50.27 7.20 68.06
N LEU A 204 -51.30 6.40 67.74
CA LEU A 204 -52.70 6.71 68.04
C LEU A 204 -53.06 6.66 69.53
N ARG A 205 -52.21 6.07 70.39
CA ARG A 205 -52.39 6.06 71.85
C ARG A 205 -51.71 7.25 72.56
N HIS A 206 -50.88 8.03 71.86
CA HIS A 206 -50.12 9.14 72.42
C HIS A 206 -50.50 10.52 71.87
N SER A 207 -51.44 10.60 70.91
CA SER A 207 -51.98 11.87 70.41
C SER A 207 -53.43 12.04 70.85
N GLY A 208 -53.61 12.60 72.04
CA GLY A 208 -54.88 13.20 72.43
C GLY A 208 -55.28 14.23 71.39
N TYR A 209 -56.45 14.03 70.79
CA TYR A 209 -57.07 14.92 69.83
C TYR A 209 -57.41 16.27 70.49
N ASP A 210 -56.72 17.34 70.08
CA ASP A 210 -57.27 18.69 70.11
C ASP A 210 -57.57 19.09 68.66
N ALA A 211 -58.85 19.15 68.29
CA ALA A 211 -59.28 19.47 66.95
C ALA A 211 -59.63 20.96 66.79
N PRO A 212 -59.00 21.70 65.86
CA PRO A 212 -59.50 23.01 65.45
C PRO A 212 -60.08 23.02 64.02
N LYS A 213 -61.40 23.16 64.02
CA LYS A 213 -62.32 23.90 63.13
C LYS A 213 -61.87 24.29 61.70
N LEU A 214 -62.62 23.72 60.75
CA LEU A 214 -62.70 24.06 59.33
C LEU A 214 -63.10 25.53 59.06
N ARG A 215 -62.46 26.16 58.06
CA ARG A 215 -63.09 27.20 57.22
C ARG A 215 -62.76 26.98 55.74
N GLN A 216 -63.80 27.19 54.93
CA GLN A 216 -63.88 26.98 53.48
C GLN A 216 -63.41 28.20 52.67
N PRO A 217 -63.15 28.03 51.36
CA PRO A 217 -62.26 28.89 50.57
C PRO A 217 -63.00 30.02 49.84
N THR A 218 -62.27 31.10 49.56
CA THR A 218 -62.21 31.76 48.24
C THR A 218 -60.90 32.52 48.13
#